data_AF-A0A1D2SJ81-F1
#
_entry.id   AF-A0A1D2SJ81-F1
#
_cell.length_a   1.000
_cell.length_b   1.000
_cell.length_c   1.000
_cell.angle_alpha   90.00
_cell.angle_beta   90.00
_cell.angle_gamma   90.00
#
_symmetry.space_group_name_H-M   'P 1'
#
loop_
_entity.id
_entity.type
_entity.pdbx_description
1 polymer ?
#
loop_
_entity_poly.entity_id
_entity_poly.type
_entity_poly.pdbx_seq_one_letter_code
_entity_poly.pdbx_strand_id
1 'polypeptide(L)'
;MRTRTMTKLGGAAVLGLVLGLQGCGGGGGEDTSALATKLTVNSPAQIAQESADSYDDNVNGVISGATLKRWIDDWPANRPAGITGKLVILQVTGGPAGYEYLKSDSKNVFTYLEGGWTQVRSNGVIETIQMVLDGPSVDALLKKYNIDPRNDMIVCAQGASSPSNVMTQGRCWYTLRYWGVDKANLALLNGSNQWNGTGGALLPSTSYFQAAANTAPNSGTMSVKQLPVDNTRLQATFADMLKILPASDLNQRTDGVFIWDARDAGQFSAGEFLEGTDASVANCTSLTAGVPYCTAGVSYDFMKKFQNNGSRQGHPWGSLQLNYTNLLDSTKGNSWKPKAELRAYLEGETDAKGYGFIDGSYRLVGKGNAYQPGDTIYTYCETTFRAMITGVASAAILGLPTRFYDGAMVEWNSLSNIKDRNGNFLLPADSPWRTDVRSFYRAANDSALVAPRTITNAYARSADAIVRADTAYKTGESPAAGRPGGSGAPANPCGG
;
A
#
# COMPACT_ATOMS: atom_id res chain seq x y z
N MET A 1 11.54 52.69 20.99
CA MET A 1 12.43 52.75 22.16
C MET A 1 11.59 52.63 23.42
N ARG A 2 11.47 51.42 23.98
CA ARG A 2 11.06 51.16 25.37
C ARG A 2 11.47 49.73 25.69
N THR A 3 12.57 49.68 26.42
CA THR A 3 13.27 48.51 26.95
C THR A 3 12.35 47.76 27.91
N ARG A 4 12.24 46.44 27.76
CA ARG A 4 11.83 45.54 28.85
C ARG A 4 12.81 44.38 28.98
N THR A 5 13.20 44.22 30.23
CA THR A 5 14.31 43.49 30.80
C THR A 5 14.05 41.99 30.83
N MET A 6 15.10 41.23 30.55
CA MET A 6 15.20 39.80 30.84
C MET A 6 15.23 39.56 32.35
N THR A 7 14.55 38.50 32.80
CA THR A 7 14.82 37.90 34.11
C THR A 7 15.05 36.40 33.90
N LYS A 8 16.26 35.95 34.27
CA LYS A 8 16.66 34.54 34.33
C LYS A 8 16.40 34.01 35.75
N LEU A 9 15.73 32.87 35.87
CA LEU A 9 15.87 31.87 36.93
C LEU A 9 15.84 30.51 36.20
N GLY A 10 16.74 29.54 36.34
CA GLY A 10 17.68 29.25 37.43
C GLY A 10 17.01 28.28 38.42
N GLY A 11 17.15 26.97 38.19
CA GLY A 11 16.73 25.96 39.17
C GLY A 11 16.52 24.57 38.59
N ALA A 12 17.55 23.72 38.69
CA ALA A 12 17.49 22.29 38.44
C ALA A 12 16.79 21.54 39.58
N ALA A 13 16.01 20.51 39.26
CA ALA A 13 15.69 19.43 40.18
C ALA A 13 15.49 18.12 39.40
N VAL A 14 16.51 17.26 39.46
CA VAL A 14 16.47 15.85 39.11
C VAL A 14 15.79 15.11 40.24
N LEU A 15 14.75 14.33 39.95
CA LEU A 15 14.27 13.30 40.87
C LEU A 15 14.01 12.01 40.08
N GLY A 16 14.95 11.07 40.18
CA GLY A 16 14.79 9.71 39.68
C GLY A 16 13.91 8.92 40.63
N LEU A 17 12.85 8.32 40.10
CA LEU A 17 12.08 7.30 40.78
C LEU A 17 12.48 5.93 40.20
N VAL A 18 13.33 5.22 40.94
CA VAL A 18 13.60 3.79 40.74
C VAL A 18 12.53 3.04 41.53
N LEU A 19 11.61 2.36 40.83
CA LEU A 19 10.73 1.37 41.43
C LEU A 19 11.21 -0.02 41.03
N GLY A 20 11.88 -0.68 41.97
CA GLY A 20 12.09 -2.11 41.94
C GLY A 20 10.79 -2.82 42.32
N LEU A 21 10.35 -3.74 41.47
CA LEU A 21 9.41 -4.79 41.84
C LEU A 21 10.15 -6.12 41.71
N GLN A 22 10.37 -6.73 42.88
CA GLN A 22 10.89 -8.08 42.99
C GLN A 22 9.90 -9.08 42.40
N GLY A 23 10.49 -10.08 41.73
CA GLY A 23 9.79 -11.21 41.16
C GLY A 23 9.19 -12.13 42.21
N CYS A 24 8.03 -12.69 41.84
CA CYS A 24 7.55 -13.94 42.39
C CYS A 24 7.79 -14.99 41.31
N GLY A 25 8.69 -15.94 41.60
CA GLY A 25 9.07 -17.00 40.70
C GLY A 25 7.96 -18.02 40.47
N GLY A 26 7.89 -18.52 39.24
CA GLY A 26 7.17 -19.72 38.85
C GLY A 26 7.93 -20.37 37.70
N GLY A 27 8.75 -21.36 38.02
CA GLY A 27 9.70 -21.99 37.10
C GLY A 27 9.03 -22.73 35.94
N GLY A 28 9.44 -22.37 34.73
CA GLY A 28 9.37 -23.17 33.52
C GLY A 28 10.65 -22.89 32.76
N GLY A 29 11.43 -23.95 32.45
CA GLY A 29 12.77 -23.81 31.90
C GLY A 29 12.80 -22.92 30.66
N GLU A 30 13.49 -21.79 30.75
CA GLU A 30 13.83 -20.96 29.62
C GLU A 30 14.90 -21.71 28.82
N ASP A 31 14.55 -22.11 27.61
CA ASP A 31 15.53 -22.50 26.61
C ASP A 31 16.32 -21.24 26.20
N THR A 32 17.45 -21.01 26.86
CA THR A 32 18.33 -19.87 26.63
C THR A 32 19.13 -19.97 25.31
N SER A 33 18.77 -20.89 24.40
CA SER A 33 19.44 -21.05 23.10
C SER A 33 18.84 -20.20 21.98
N ALA A 34 17.66 -19.61 22.18
CA ALA A 34 17.10 -18.64 21.23
C ALA A 34 17.60 -17.23 21.57
N LEU A 35 18.57 -16.73 20.81
CA LEU A 35 18.73 -15.29 20.63
C LEU A 35 17.44 -14.74 20.01
N ALA A 36 16.43 -14.50 20.85
CA ALA A 36 15.27 -13.70 20.48
C ALA A 36 15.79 -12.30 20.20
N THR A 37 16.26 -12.08 18.97
CA THR A 37 16.56 -10.76 18.46
C THR A 37 15.29 -9.96 18.68
N LYS A 38 15.34 -8.96 19.56
CA LYS A 38 14.18 -8.15 19.96
C LYS A 38 13.58 -7.52 18.71
N LEU A 39 12.56 -8.16 18.14
CA LEU A 39 11.92 -7.75 16.91
C LEU A 39 11.20 -6.42 17.18
N THR A 40 11.55 -5.38 16.44
CA THR A 40 10.89 -4.08 16.59
C THR A 40 9.64 -4.06 15.73
N VAL A 41 8.45 -4.05 16.36
CA VAL A 41 7.18 -3.89 15.67
C VAL A 41 6.92 -2.41 15.44
N ASN A 42 6.91 -1.98 14.18
CA ASN A 42 6.68 -0.58 13.84
C ASN A 42 5.19 -0.26 13.70
N SER A 43 4.82 0.94 14.17
CA SER A 43 3.54 1.58 13.84
C SER A 43 3.53 2.08 12.39
N PRO A 44 2.34 2.33 11.79
CA PRO A 44 2.25 2.91 10.44
C PRO A 44 3.06 4.20 10.26
N ALA A 45 3.11 5.06 11.30
CA ALA A 45 3.92 6.29 11.29
C ALA A 45 5.43 6.01 11.24
N GLN A 46 5.91 4.99 11.96
CA GLN A 46 7.33 4.59 11.94
C GLN A 46 7.73 3.91 10.62
N ILE A 47 6.78 3.24 9.95
CA ILE A 47 7.00 2.58 8.66
C ILE A 47 7.15 3.62 7.54
N ALA A 48 6.41 4.73 7.63
CA ALA A 48 6.40 5.79 6.64
C ALA A 48 7.78 6.45 6.45
N GLN A 49 7.97 7.00 5.26
CA GLN A 49 9.13 7.80 4.90
C GLN A 49 8.67 8.98 4.06
N GLU A 50 9.21 10.16 4.37
CA GLU A 50 8.93 11.34 3.57
C GLU A 50 10.01 11.50 2.51
N SER A 51 9.60 11.76 1.27
CA SER A 51 10.51 12.14 0.19
C SER A 51 10.94 13.60 0.33
N ALA A 52 12.08 13.96 -0.24
CA ALA A 52 12.42 15.35 -0.49
C ALA A 52 11.40 16.01 -1.44
N ASP A 53 11.42 17.35 -1.52
CA ASP A 53 10.52 18.10 -2.39
C ASP A 53 10.80 17.83 -3.88
N SER A 54 12.08 17.60 -4.22
CA SER A 54 12.49 17.05 -5.52
C SER A 54 12.92 15.59 -5.37
N TYR A 55 12.47 14.73 -6.28
CA TYR A 55 12.89 13.33 -6.34
C TYR A 55 14.36 13.14 -6.73
N ASP A 56 15.02 14.19 -7.24
CA ASP A 56 16.46 14.16 -7.55
C ASP A 56 17.34 14.14 -6.29
N ASP A 57 16.80 14.64 -5.17
CA ASP A 57 17.50 14.72 -3.88
C ASP A 57 17.34 13.43 -3.05
N ASN A 58 16.46 12.53 -3.50
CA ASN A 58 16.21 11.27 -2.83
C ASN A 58 17.34 10.25 -3.11
N VAL A 59 17.75 9.54 -2.05
CA VAL A 59 18.69 8.40 -2.10
C VAL A 59 18.03 7.06 -1.74
N ASN A 60 16.74 7.07 -1.42
CA ASN A 60 15.86 5.93 -1.22
C ASN A 60 14.40 6.39 -1.47
N GLY A 61 13.41 5.50 -1.35
CA GLY A 61 12.04 5.85 -1.72
C GLY A 61 11.91 6.17 -3.20
N VAL A 62 11.14 7.19 -3.58
CA VAL A 62 10.96 7.54 -5.00
C VAL A 62 12.18 8.31 -5.49
N ILE A 63 13.03 7.68 -6.30
CA ILE A 63 14.25 8.28 -6.84
C ILE A 63 14.08 8.65 -8.31
N SER A 64 14.81 9.65 -8.78
CA SER A 64 14.85 9.97 -10.21
C SER A 64 15.80 9.06 -11.00
N GLY A 65 15.68 9.11 -12.33
CA GLY A 65 16.68 8.51 -13.22
C GLY A 65 18.08 9.10 -13.04
N ALA A 66 18.21 10.35 -12.57
CA ALA A 66 19.51 10.98 -12.33
C ALA A 66 20.23 10.34 -11.13
N THR A 67 19.49 10.05 -10.06
CA THR A 67 20.04 9.30 -8.91
C THR A 67 20.46 7.90 -9.34
N LEU A 68 19.59 7.18 -10.06
CA LEU A 68 19.94 5.83 -10.52
C LEU A 68 21.13 5.83 -11.48
N LYS A 69 21.24 6.83 -12.36
CA LYS A 69 22.38 7.00 -13.25
C LYS A 69 23.70 7.05 -12.48
N ARG A 70 23.78 7.88 -11.44
CA ARG A 70 25.00 8.00 -10.61
C ARG A 70 25.39 6.65 -10.00
N TRP A 71 24.40 5.87 -9.55
CA TRP A 71 24.64 4.53 -9.00
C TRP A 71 25.11 3.52 -10.05
N ILE A 72 24.55 3.56 -11.26
CA ILE A 72 24.98 2.69 -12.37
C ILE A 72 26.39 3.05 -12.86
N ASP A 73 26.71 4.34 -12.92
CA ASP A 73 28.01 4.83 -13.40
C ASP A 73 29.17 4.39 -12.50
N ASP A 74 29.02 4.50 -11.18
CA ASP A 74 30.01 4.05 -10.19
C ASP A 74 29.35 3.71 -8.86
N TRP A 75 28.91 2.46 -8.72
CA TRP A 75 28.26 1.97 -7.50
C TRP A 75 29.15 2.06 -6.26
N PRO A 76 30.42 1.61 -6.27
CA PRO A 76 31.29 1.72 -5.10
C PRO A 76 31.44 3.15 -4.56
N ALA A 77 31.50 4.15 -5.44
CA ALA A 77 31.64 5.55 -5.03
C ALA A 77 30.31 6.24 -4.68
N ASN A 78 29.20 5.85 -5.31
CA ASN A 78 27.93 6.60 -5.21
C ASN A 78 26.82 5.91 -4.42
N ARG A 79 27.04 4.70 -3.91
CA ARG A 79 26.04 4.01 -3.08
C ARG A 79 25.67 4.84 -1.84
N PRO A 80 24.39 4.84 -1.41
CA PRO A 80 23.98 5.58 -0.22
C PRO A 80 24.71 5.13 1.04
N ALA A 81 24.86 6.04 2.00
CA ALA A 81 25.49 5.75 3.28
C ALA A 81 24.76 4.59 4.00
N GLY A 82 25.53 3.67 4.58
CA GLY A 82 25.02 2.47 5.23
C GLY A 82 24.80 1.27 4.30
N ILE A 83 24.78 1.47 2.99
CA ILE A 83 24.69 0.39 2.00
C ILE A 83 26.10 -0.15 1.73
N THR A 84 26.29 -1.45 1.96
CA THR A 84 27.60 -2.12 1.85
C THR A 84 27.64 -3.19 0.75
N GLY A 85 26.48 -3.64 0.30
CA GLY A 85 26.28 -4.66 -0.72
C GLY A 85 26.19 -4.10 -2.13
N LYS A 86 25.43 -4.81 -2.97
CA LYS A 86 25.21 -4.52 -4.40
C LYS A 86 23.94 -3.69 -4.63
N LEU A 87 23.84 -3.13 -5.83
CA LEU A 87 22.60 -2.58 -6.37
C LEU A 87 21.83 -3.68 -7.10
N VAL A 88 20.60 -3.94 -6.68
CA VAL A 88 19.68 -4.88 -7.33
C VAL A 88 18.46 -4.14 -7.82
N ILE A 89 18.24 -4.17 -9.13
CA ILE A 89 17.11 -3.56 -9.80
C ILE A 89 16.11 -4.67 -10.13
N LEU A 90 14.93 -4.61 -9.53
CA LEU A 90 13.81 -5.52 -9.80
C LEU A 90 12.83 -4.80 -10.72
N GLN A 91 12.96 -5.08 -12.01
CA GLN A 91 12.12 -4.51 -13.04
C GLN A 91 10.88 -5.39 -13.24
N VAL A 92 9.68 -4.80 -13.23
CA VAL A 92 8.43 -5.59 -13.28
C VAL A 92 8.08 -6.09 -14.68
N THR A 93 8.48 -5.36 -15.71
CA THR A 93 8.33 -5.73 -17.14
C THR A 93 9.54 -5.26 -17.92
N GLY A 94 9.80 -5.80 -19.12
CA GLY A 94 10.72 -5.16 -20.08
C GLY A 94 10.15 -3.84 -20.61
N GLY A 95 11.00 -2.85 -20.84
CA GLY A 95 10.67 -1.65 -21.62
C GLY A 95 10.56 -1.93 -23.13
N PRO A 96 10.22 -0.90 -23.94
CA PRO A 96 10.23 -1.02 -25.39
C PRO A 96 11.65 -1.19 -25.95
N ALA A 97 11.75 -1.54 -27.23
CA ALA A 97 13.03 -1.77 -27.89
C ALA A 97 14.01 -0.59 -27.74
N GLY A 98 15.25 -0.88 -27.35
CA GLY A 98 16.29 0.11 -27.01
C GLY A 98 16.24 0.62 -25.56
N TYR A 99 15.24 0.21 -24.78
CA TYR A 99 15.02 0.60 -23.37
C TYR A 99 14.57 -0.60 -22.52
N GLU A 100 14.87 -1.83 -22.95
CA GLU A 100 14.26 -3.05 -22.44
C GLU A 100 14.59 -3.25 -20.96
N TYR A 101 15.88 -3.23 -20.58
CA TYR A 101 16.32 -3.40 -19.20
C TYR A 101 17.40 -2.41 -18.83
N LEU A 102 17.36 -1.91 -17.60
CA LEU A 102 18.43 -1.10 -17.03
C LEU A 102 19.74 -1.88 -17.04
N LYS A 103 20.83 -1.22 -17.44
CA LYS A 103 22.11 -1.87 -17.64
C LYS A 103 22.71 -2.35 -16.32
N SER A 104 23.27 -3.55 -16.38
CA SER A 104 23.98 -4.21 -15.29
C SER A 104 25.46 -4.33 -15.64
N ASP A 105 26.34 -4.22 -14.65
CA ASP A 105 27.76 -4.59 -14.79
C ASP A 105 28.02 -6.07 -14.44
N SER A 106 26.99 -6.77 -13.96
CA SER A 106 27.01 -8.18 -13.51
C SER A 106 28.02 -8.46 -12.39
N LYS A 107 28.44 -7.41 -11.67
CA LYS A 107 29.40 -7.45 -10.58
C LYS A 107 28.86 -6.77 -9.33
N ASN A 108 28.46 -5.51 -9.47
CA ASN A 108 27.93 -4.66 -8.41
C ASN A 108 26.50 -4.20 -8.67
N VAL A 109 26.08 -4.17 -9.93
CA VAL A 109 24.76 -3.74 -10.39
C VAL A 109 24.12 -4.87 -11.17
N PHE A 110 22.92 -5.27 -10.76
CA PHE A 110 22.17 -6.36 -11.37
C PHE A 110 20.75 -5.90 -11.66
N THR A 111 20.20 -6.29 -12.81
CA THR A 111 18.81 -6.03 -13.21
C THR A 111 18.11 -7.35 -13.48
N TYR A 112 17.05 -7.63 -12.73
CA TYR A 112 16.22 -8.82 -12.88
C TYR A 112 14.81 -8.46 -13.29
N LEU A 113 14.13 -9.38 -13.99
CA LEU A 113 12.70 -9.30 -14.28
C LEU A 113 11.92 -10.02 -13.18
N GLU A 114 11.10 -9.29 -12.41
CA GLU A 114 10.27 -9.86 -11.34
C GLU A 114 8.94 -9.12 -11.16
N GLY A 115 7.83 -9.85 -11.32
CA GLY A 115 6.46 -9.35 -11.20
C GLY A 115 5.54 -10.21 -10.32
N GLY A 116 6.02 -11.37 -9.85
CA GLY A 116 5.28 -12.34 -9.04
C GLY A 116 5.27 -11.97 -7.56
N TRP A 117 4.47 -10.96 -7.20
CA TRP A 117 4.45 -10.38 -5.85
C TRP A 117 3.20 -10.73 -5.02
N THR A 118 2.46 -11.77 -5.41
CA THR A 118 1.17 -12.08 -4.79
C THR A 118 0.87 -13.56 -4.75
N GLN A 119 -0.01 -13.96 -3.83
CA GLN A 119 -0.56 -15.31 -3.74
C GLN A 119 -2.02 -15.29 -3.26
N VAL A 120 -2.72 -16.44 -3.33
CA VAL A 120 -4.05 -16.61 -2.72
C VAL A 120 -3.85 -17.00 -1.25
N ARG A 121 -4.58 -16.37 -0.32
CA ARG A 121 -4.47 -16.68 1.12
C ARG A 121 -5.82 -16.58 1.81
N SER A 122 -6.03 -17.39 2.84
CA SER A 122 -7.18 -17.27 3.74
C SER A 122 -6.88 -16.30 4.88
N ASN A 123 -7.78 -15.34 5.11
CA ASN A 123 -7.73 -14.47 6.29
C ASN A 123 -8.34 -15.12 7.55
N GLY A 124 -8.86 -16.36 7.42
CA GLY A 124 -9.61 -17.10 8.45
C GLY A 124 -11.11 -17.18 8.16
N VAL A 125 -11.68 -16.19 7.46
CA VAL A 125 -13.09 -16.14 7.04
C VAL A 125 -13.24 -16.60 5.60
N ILE A 126 -12.41 -16.08 4.69
CA ILE A 126 -12.48 -16.28 3.24
C ILE A 126 -11.08 -16.38 2.64
N GLU A 127 -10.95 -17.12 1.53
CA GLU A 127 -9.78 -17.05 0.66
C GLU A 127 -9.85 -15.86 -0.31
N THR A 128 -8.81 -15.04 -0.30
CA THR A 128 -8.72 -13.84 -1.13
C THR A 128 -7.52 -13.95 -2.07
N ILE A 129 -7.69 -13.45 -3.30
CA ILE A 129 -6.64 -13.42 -4.32
C ILE A 129 -5.69 -12.23 -4.11
N GLN A 130 -4.53 -12.31 -4.74
CA GLN A 130 -3.59 -11.19 -4.85
C GLN A 130 -3.02 -10.66 -3.51
N MET A 131 -3.11 -11.46 -2.44
CA MET A 131 -2.57 -11.14 -1.12
C MET A 131 -1.04 -11.15 -1.11
N VAL A 132 -0.44 -10.46 -0.14
CA VAL A 132 1.02 -10.37 0.03
C VAL A 132 1.62 -11.76 0.16
N LEU A 133 2.80 -11.96 -0.46
CA LEU A 133 3.55 -13.20 -0.34
C LEU A 133 3.80 -13.55 1.11
N ASP A 134 3.70 -14.84 1.43
CA ASP A 134 4.13 -15.37 2.72
C ASP A 134 5.66 -15.36 2.85
N GLY A 135 6.13 -15.57 4.08
CA GLY A 135 7.54 -15.52 4.40
C GLY A 135 8.38 -16.51 3.60
N PRO A 136 8.00 -17.79 3.48
CA PRO A 136 8.69 -18.75 2.63
C PRO A 136 8.82 -18.31 1.16
N SER A 137 7.77 -17.70 0.61
CA SER A 137 7.78 -17.23 -0.78
C SER A 137 8.71 -16.02 -0.97
N VAL A 138 8.78 -15.12 0.02
CA VAL A 138 9.75 -14.01 -0.02
C VAL A 138 11.18 -14.51 0.18
N ASP A 139 11.41 -15.46 1.07
CA ASP A 139 12.72 -16.12 1.22
C ASP A 139 13.17 -16.79 -0.09
N ALA A 140 12.25 -17.46 -0.79
CA ALA A 140 12.53 -18.05 -2.09
C ALA A 140 12.92 -16.99 -3.14
N LEU A 141 12.29 -15.82 -3.12
CA LEU A 141 12.62 -14.68 -3.99
C LEU A 141 14.01 -14.11 -3.67
N LEU A 142 14.30 -13.87 -2.39
CA LEU A 142 15.61 -13.38 -1.95
C LEU A 142 16.72 -14.37 -2.34
N LYS A 143 16.47 -15.67 -2.18
CA LYS A 143 17.37 -16.75 -2.62
C LYS A 143 17.57 -16.77 -4.14
N LYS A 144 16.49 -16.71 -4.91
CA LYS A 144 16.50 -16.74 -6.38
C LYS A 144 17.43 -15.67 -6.94
N TYR A 145 17.34 -14.45 -6.43
CA TYR A 145 18.11 -13.29 -6.91
C TYR A 145 19.39 -13.01 -6.12
N ASN A 146 19.71 -13.83 -5.12
CA ASN A 146 20.83 -13.61 -4.21
C ASN A 146 20.79 -12.21 -3.57
N ILE A 147 19.63 -11.77 -3.10
CA ILE A 147 19.45 -10.44 -2.49
C ILE A 147 19.71 -10.54 -0.99
N ASP A 148 20.56 -9.65 -0.48
CA ASP A 148 20.72 -9.41 0.94
C ASP A 148 20.09 -8.06 1.33
N PRO A 149 18.83 -8.05 1.80
CA PRO A 149 18.12 -6.81 2.10
C PRO A 149 18.68 -6.03 3.29
N ARG A 150 19.65 -6.57 4.03
CA ARG A 150 20.36 -5.81 5.08
C ARG A 150 21.46 -4.94 4.50
N ASN A 151 22.08 -5.37 3.40
CA ASN A 151 23.30 -4.77 2.86
C ASN A 151 23.12 -4.20 1.45
N ASP A 152 22.24 -4.77 0.64
CA ASP A 152 21.99 -4.38 -0.74
C ASP A 152 21.03 -3.19 -0.82
N MET A 153 21.18 -2.38 -1.87
CA MET A 153 20.14 -1.44 -2.30
C MET A 153 19.25 -2.12 -3.31
N ILE A 154 17.94 -2.08 -3.09
CA ILE A 154 16.93 -2.66 -3.98
C ILE A 154 16.15 -1.53 -4.64
N VAL A 155 16.09 -1.53 -5.97
CA VAL A 155 15.29 -0.59 -6.77
C VAL A 155 14.19 -1.35 -7.47
N CYS A 156 12.93 -1.10 -7.10
CA CYS A 156 11.78 -1.56 -7.86
C CYS A 156 11.60 -0.62 -9.07
N ALA A 157 11.55 -1.15 -10.30
CA ALA A 157 11.43 -0.37 -11.54
C ALA A 157 10.25 -0.83 -12.39
N GLN A 158 9.51 0.09 -13.02
CA GLN A 158 8.30 -0.28 -13.78
C GLN A 158 8.61 -0.92 -15.16
N GLY A 159 9.76 -0.61 -15.77
CA GLY A 159 10.06 -1.02 -17.14
C GLY A 159 9.26 -0.20 -18.17
N ALA A 160 8.32 -0.84 -18.86
CA ALA A 160 7.44 -0.15 -19.81
C ALA A 160 6.48 0.84 -19.11
N SER A 161 6.11 1.90 -19.82
CA SER A 161 5.18 2.91 -19.32
C SER A 161 3.75 2.36 -19.26
N SER A 162 3.22 2.13 -18.06
CA SER A 162 1.78 1.97 -17.85
C SER A 162 1.42 2.16 -16.37
N PRO A 163 0.19 2.62 -16.06
CA PRO A 163 -0.26 2.63 -14.67
C PRO A 163 -0.19 1.22 -14.03
N SER A 164 -0.42 0.15 -14.80
CA SER A 164 -0.31 -1.24 -14.33
C SER A 164 1.10 -1.64 -13.86
N ASN A 165 2.11 -1.16 -14.56
CA ASN A 165 3.48 -1.42 -14.17
C ASN A 165 3.86 -0.61 -12.92
N VAL A 166 3.37 0.62 -12.77
CA VAL A 166 3.55 1.39 -11.52
C VAL A 166 2.85 0.71 -10.33
N MET A 167 1.65 0.13 -10.54
CA MET A 167 0.98 -0.69 -9.51
C MET A 167 1.85 -1.86 -9.06
N THR A 168 2.42 -2.61 -10.01
CA THR A 168 3.29 -3.77 -9.71
C THR A 168 4.61 -3.32 -9.08
N GLN A 169 5.14 -2.18 -9.49
CA GLN A 169 6.33 -1.56 -8.89
C GLN A 169 6.07 -1.18 -7.42
N GLY A 170 4.92 -0.58 -7.12
CA GLY A 170 4.50 -0.32 -5.75
C GLY A 170 4.27 -1.61 -4.95
N ARG A 171 3.85 -2.71 -5.61
CA ARG A 171 3.71 -4.02 -4.97
C ARG A 171 5.06 -4.63 -4.56
N CYS A 172 6.11 -4.45 -5.37
CA CYS A 172 7.49 -4.77 -5.01
C CYS A 172 7.90 -4.02 -3.74
N TRP A 173 7.67 -2.70 -3.70
CA TRP A 173 7.98 -1.89 -2.52
C TRP A 173 7.20 -2.33 -1.27
N TYR A 174 5.88 -2.50 -1.41
CA TYR A 174 5.00 -2.91 -0.31
C TYR A 174 5.43 -4.25 0.29
N THR A 175 5.71 -5.25 -0.55
CA THR A 175 6.09 -6.59 -0.09
C THR A 175 7.40 -6.54 0.70
N LEU A 176 8.42 -5.85 0.18
CA LEU A 176 9.71 -5.73 0.84
C LEU A 176 9.59 -4.94 2.16
N ARG A 177 8.85 -3.83 2.16
CA ARG A 177 8.60 -3.06 3.39
C ARG A 177 7.82 -3.86 4.43
N TYR A 178 6.76 -4.56 4.04
CA TYR A 178 5.96 -5.43 4.92
C TYR A 178 6.83 -6.46 5.63
N TRP A 179 7.75 -7.09 4.88
CA TRP A 179 8.70 -8.06 5.42
C TRP A 179 9.92 -7.44 6.13
N GLY A 180 9.95 -6.13 6.33
CA GLY A 180 10.92 -5.46 7.20
C GLY A 180 12.22 -5.04 6.54
N VAL A 181 12.30 -5.02 5.20
CA VAL A 181 13.45 -4.44 4.49
C VAL A 181 13.55 -2.97 4.87
N ASP A 182 14.72 -2.51 5.33
CA ASP A 182 14.88 -1.12 5.78
C ASP A 182 14.54 -0.15 4.64
N LYS A 183 13.91 0.97 5.01
CA LYS A 183 13.58 2.02 4.05
C LYS A 183 14.82 2.63 3.39
N ALA A 184 15.96 2.62 4.08
CA ALA A 184 17.25 3.05 3.53
C ALA A 184 17.77 2.14 2.40
N ASN A 185 17.34 0.88 2.36
CA ASN A 185 17.77 -0.14 1.40
C ASN A 185 16.80 -0.30 0.22
N LEU A 186 15.76 0.53 0.12
CA LEU A 186 14.69 0.32 -0.85
C LEU A 186 14.27 1.61 -1.57
N ALA A 187 14.23 1.54 -2.89
CA ALA A 187 13.84 2.63 -3.77
C ALA A 187 12.88 2.18 -4.88
N LEU A 188 12.25 3.17 -5.50
CA LEU A 188 11.32 3.10 -6.61
C LEU A 188 11.85 4.05 -7.70
N LEU A 189 12.17 3.53 -8.88
CA LEU A 189 12.55 4.40 -10.00
C LEU A 189 11.33 5.18 -10.51
N ASN A 190 11.42 6.51 -10.52
CA ASN A 190 10.35 7.36 -11.02
C ASN A 190 10.31 7.39 -12.56
N GLY A 191 9.14 7.10 -13.13
CA GLY A 191 8.94 7.06 -14.59
C GLY A 191 9.44 5.77 -15.25
N SER A 192 9.10 5.60 -16.53
CA SER A 192 9.42 4.40 -17.30
C SER A 192 10.87 4.40 -17.81
N ASN A 193 11.35 3.25 -18.29
CA ASN A 193 12.67 3.14 -18.90
C ASN A 193 12.80 4.06 -20.12
N GLN A 194 11.80 4.04 -21.01
CA GLN A 194 11.79 4.88 -22.21
C GLN A 194 11.81 6.36 -21.85
N TRP A 195 10.97 6.80 -20.90
CA TRP A 195 10.97 8.19 -20.44
C TRP A 195 12.35 8.59 -19.92
N ASN A 196 12.94 7.78 -19.03
CA ASN A 196 14.25 8.07 -18.47
C ASN A 196 15.36 8.04 -19.54
N GLY A 197 15.19 7.30 -20.62
CA GLY A 197 16.16 7.16 -21.72
C GLY A 197 15.95 8.07 -22.93
N THR A 198 14.84 8.82 -23.03
CA THR A 198 14.60 9.80 -24.12
C THR A 198 14.46 11.23 -23.63
N GLY A 199 13.80 11.43 -22.49
CA GLY A 199 13.52 12.75 -21.90
C GLY A 199 14.08 12.93 -20.49
N GLY A 200 14.63 11.86 -19.88
CA GLY A 200 15.21 11.87 -18.55
C GLY A 200 16.75 11.79 -18.55
N ALA A 201 17.30 11.38 -17.41
CA ALA A 201 18.74 11.47 -17.16
C ALA A 201 19.56 10.29 -17.69
N LEU A 202 18.96 9.15 -18.06
CA LEU A 202 19.68 7.94 -18.49
C LEU A 202 20.09 8.03 -19.98
N LEU A 203 20.90 9.03 -20.32
CA LEU A 203 21.36 9.37 -21.66
C LEU A 203 22.90 9.30 -21.80
N PRO A 204 23.43 8.84 -22.95
CA PRO A 204 22.71 8.25 -24.07
C PRO A 204 22.18 6.85 -23.72
N SER A 205 21.02 6.46 -24.27
CA SER A 205 20.33 5.21 -23.89
C SER A 205 21.19 3.95 -24.07
N THR A 206 22.04 3.89 -25.10
CA THR A 206 22.98 2.78 -25.36
C THR A 206 23.96 2.52 -24.21
N SER A 207 24.18 3.50 -23.35
CA SER A 207 25.03 3.36 -22.16
C SER A 207 24.28 2.81 -20.95
N TYR A 208 22.95 2.90 -20.91
CA TYR A 208 22.14 2.65 -19.71
C TYR A 208 21.07 1.57 -19.86
N PHE A 209 20.90 1.03 -21.07
CA PHE A 209 19.97 -0.06 -21.32
C PHE A 209 20.64 -1.25 -22.02
N GLN A 210 20.06 -2.43 -21.83
CA GLN A 210 20.48 -3.70 -22.42
C GLN A 210 19.26 -4.54 -22.82
N ALA A 211 19.45 -5.44 -23.78
CA ALA A 211 18.35 -6.20 -24.38
C ALA A 211 17.75 -7.29 -23.47
N ALA A 212 18.52 -7.79 -22.50
CA ALA A 212 18.09 -8.88 -21.63
C ALA A 212 18.38 -8.56 -20.16
N ALA A 213 17.50 -9.01 -19.25
CA ALA A 213 17.78 -9.02 -17.82
C ALA A 213 18.91 -10.01 -17.48
N ASN A 214 19.51 -9.87 -16.31
CA ASN A 214 20.43 -10.86 -15.76
C ASN A 214 19.71 -12.19 -15.49
N THR A 215 20.42 -13.30 -15.66
CA THR A 215 19.97 -14.62 -15.21
C THR A 215 20.03 -14.70 -13.69
N ALA A 216 18.95 -15.18 -13.06
CA ALA A 216 18.88 -15.36 -11.62
C ALA A 216 19.96 -16.38 -11.14
N PRO A 217 20.80 -16.03 -10.16
CA PRO A 217 21.89 -16.90 -9.71
C PRO A 217 21.43 -18.08 -8.85
N ASN A 218 20.24 -18.01 -8.23
CA ASN A 218 19.67 -19.05 -7.37
C ASN A 218 20.56 -19.47 -6.18
N SER A 219 21.41 -18.55 -5.71
CA SER A 219 22.47 -18.82 -4.72
C SER A 219 22.32 -18.05 -3.41
N GLY A 220 21.26 -17.25 -3.25
CA GLY A 220 21.05 -16.49 -2.02
C GLY A 220 20.76 -17.35 -0.80
N THR A 221 21.07 -16.79 0.36
CA THR A 221 20.94 -17.48 1.66
C THR A 221 20.14 -16.68 2.69
N MET A 222 19.76 -15.46 2.36
CA MET A 222 19.07 -14.55 3.26
C MET A 222 17.61 -14.92 3.46
N SER A 223 17.12 -14.68 4.67
CA SER A 223 15.73 -14.89 5.06
C SER A 223 15.15 -13.62 5.70
N VAL A 224 13.86 -13.36 5.49
CA VAL A 224 13.12 -12.27 6.15
C VAL A 224 13.09 -12.43 7.67
N LYS A 225 13.32 -13.63 8.20
CA LYS A 225 13.50 -13.89 9.65
C LYS A 225 14.74 -13.21 10.22
N GLN A 226 15.72 -12.92 9.36
CA GLN A 226 16.92 -12.19 9.75
C GLN A 226 16.66 -10.66 9.75
N LEU A 227 15.50 -10.16 9.34
CA LEU A 227 15.25 -8.72 9.40
C LEU A 227 14.76 -8.31 10.81
N PRO A 228 15.38 -7.31 11.45
CA PRO A 228 15.16 -6.99 12.88
C PRO A 228 13.84 -6.26 13.16
N VAL A 229 13.04 -6.00 12.12
CA VAL A 229 11.87 -5.12 12.18
C VAL A 229 10.66 -5.85 11.63
N ASP A 230 9.54 -5.83 12.34
CA ASP A 230 8.24 -6.25 11.87
C ASP A 230 7.39 -5.06 11.41
N ASN A 231 6.99 -5.08 10.14
CA ASN A 231 6.12 -4.08 9.53
C ASN A 231 4.80 -4.68 9.05
N THR A 232 4.36 -5.83 9.58
CA THR A 232 3.08 -6.44 9.21
C THR A 232 1.88 -5.51 9.46
N ARG A 233 2.02 -4.52 10.35
CA ARG A 233 1.08 -3.41 10.54
C ARG A 233 0.83 -2.56 9.29
N LEU A 234 1.68 -2.64 8.28
CA LEU A 234 1.48 -2.04 6.97
C LEU A 234 0.25 -2.63 6.26
N GLN A 235 -0.15 -3.86 6.58
CA GLN A 235 -1.42 -4.42 6.13
C GLN A 235 -2.54 -4.05 7.11
N ALA A 236 -3.62 -3.49 6.59
CA ALA A 236 -4.91 -3.47 7.28
C ALA A 236 -5.61 -4.80 7.02
N THR A 237 -6.01 -5.49 8.07
CA THR A 237 -6.82 -6.71 7.97
C THR A 237 -8.28 -6.36 7.72
N PHE A 238 -9.08 -7.34 7.32
CA PHE A 238 -10.52 -7.15 7.22
C PHE A 238 -11.16 -6.72 8.56
N ALA A 239 -10.68 -7.31 9.66
CA ALA A 239 -11.13 -6.94 11.00
C ALA A 239 -10.74 -5.50 11.39
N ASP A 240 -9.56 -5.03 10.97
CA ASP A 240 -9.19 -3.61 11.13
C ASP A 240 -10.18 -2.71 10.37
N MET A 241 -10.49 -3.05 9.12
CA MET A 241 -11.40 -2.25 8.30
C MET A 241 -12.79 -2.14 8.94
N LEU A 242 -13.39 -3.24 9.41
CA LEU A 242 -14.69 -3.18 10.09
C LEU A 242 -14.67 -2.33 11.37
N LYS A 243 -13.54 -2.28 12.08
CA LYS A 243 -13.42 -1.55 13.34
C LYS A 243 -13.33 -0.03 13.14
N ILE A 244 -12.77 0.42 12.02
CA ILE A 244 -12.55 1.85 11.76
C ILE A 244 -13.74 2.52 11.06
N LEU A 245 -14.75 1.77 10.62
CA LEU A 245 -15.85 2.37 9.87
C LEU A 245 -16.70 3.28 10.77
N PRO A 246 -17.12 4.45 10.27
CA PRO A 246 -18.11 5.27 10.93
C PRO A 246 -19.50 4.61 10.90
N ALA A 247 -20.43 5.15 11.70
CA ALA A 247 -21.80 4.65 11.77
C ALA A 247 -22.67 4.97 10.54
N SER A 248 -22.21 5.89 9.68
CA SER A 248 -22.91 6.35 8.48
C SER A 248 -21.91 6.62 7.37
N ASP A 249 -22.39 6.74 6.13
CA ASP A 249 -21.56 7.03 4.96
C ASP A 249 -21.15 8.50 4.84
N LEU A 250 -20.50 9.01 5.89
CA LEU A 250 -19.99 10.37 5.96
C LEU A 250 -18.53 10.31 6.42
N ASN A 251 -17.68 11.09 5.76
CA ASN A 251 -16.29 11.26 6.19
C ASN A 251 -16.23 11.87 7.60
N GLN A 252 -15.65 11.14 8.55
CA GLN A 252 -15.42 11.63 9.91
C GLN A 252 -14.02 12.19 10.02
N ARG A 253 -13.91 13.47 10.37
CA ARG A 253 -12.62 14.20 10.41
C ARG A 253 -11.96 14.21 11.79
N THR A 254 -12.49 13.46 12.74
CA THR A 254 -12.07 13.52 14.15
C THR A 254 -11.85 12.16 14.77
N ASP A 255 -11.90 11.09 14.00
CA ASP A 255 -11.74 9.70 14.47
C ASP A 255 -10.32 9.14 14.26
N GLY A 256 -9.42 9.93 13.66
CA GLY A 256 -8.04 9.53 13.40
C GLY A 256 -7.89 8.63 12.17
N VAL A 257 -8.88 8.58 11.29
CA VAL A 257 -8.96 7.63 10.18
C VAL A 257 -9.21 8.36 8.86
N PHE A 258 -8.43 8.03 7.84
CA PHE A 258 -8.69 8.45 6.47
C PHE A 258 -8.82 7.23 5.57
N ILE A 259 -10.02 6.94 5.06
CA ILE A 259 -10.26 5.77 4.20
C ILE A 259 -10.22 6.21 2.73
N TRP A 260 -9.28 5.66 1.95
CA TRP A 260 -9.05 6.06 0.56
C TRP A 260 -9.38 4.93 -0.43
N ASP A 261 -10.45 5.11 -1.19
CA ASP A 261 -10.77 4.33 -2.39
C ASP A 261 -9.98 4.83 -3.60
N ALA A 262 -9.03 4.03 -4.07
CA ALA A 262 -8.18 4.37 -5.20
C ALA A 262 -8.81 4.05 -6.57
N ARG A 263 -10.04 3.52 -6.62
CA ARG A 263 -10.75 3.20 -7.88
C ARG A 263 -11.36 4.45 -8.52
N ASP A 264 -11.99 4.28 -9.68
CA ASP A 264 -12.76 5.37 -10.30
C ASP A 264 -14.10 5.62 -9.60
N ALA A 265 -14.68 6.80 -9.81
CA ALA A 265 -15.94 7.20 -9.18
C ALA A 265 -17.11 6.25 -9.52
N GLY A 266 -17.09 5.63 -10.71
CA GLY A 266 -18.10 4.65 -11.13
C GLY A 266 -18.05 3.36 -10.33
N GLN A 267 -16.86 2.89 -9.98
CA GLN A 267 -16.72 1.74 -9.08
C GLN A 267 -17.10 2.11 -7.64
N PHE A 268 -16.67 3.28 -7.16
CA PHE A 268 -17.01 3.76 -5.82
C PHE A 268 -18.54 3.92 -5.64
N SER A 269 -19.21 4.55 -6.59
CA SER A 269 -20.66 4.86 -6.57
C SER A 269 -21.55 3.73 -7.12
N ALA A 270 -20.98 2.57 -7.44
CA ALA A 270 -21.71 1.48 -8.09
C ALA A 270 -22.47 1.92 -9.38
N GLY A 271 -21.84 2.80 -10.15
CA GLY A 271 -22.34 3.30 -11.43
C GLY A 271 -23.37 4.43 -11.32
N GLU A 272 -23.55 5.06 -10.16
CA GLU A 272 -24.41 6.25 -10.02
C GLU A 272 -23.70 7.55 -10.42
N PHE A 273 -22.37 7.56 -10.31
CA PHE A 273 -21.51 8.70 -10.59
C PHE A 273 -20.30 8.27 -11.42
N LEU A 274 -20.02 8.95 -12.52
CA LEU A 274 -19.01 8.55 -13.50
C LEU A 274 -17.85 9.54 -13.50
N GLU A 275 -16.69 9.06 -13.93
CA GLU A 275 -15.44 9.81 -13.99
C GLU A 275 -14.73 9.55 -15.33
N GLY A 276 -13.97 10.53 -15.81
CA GLY A 276 -13.03 10.35 -16.91
C GLY A 276 -13.73 9.97 -18.22
N THR A 277 -13.26 8.91 -18.89
CA THR A 277 -13.81 8.49 -20.19
C THR A 277 -15.25 7.97 -20.09
N ASP A 278 -15.68 7.50 -18.91
CA ASP A 278 -17.07 7.09 -18.71
C ASP A 278 -18.00 8.28 -18.52
N ALA A 279 -17.49 9.42 -18.06
CA ALA A 279 -18.23 10.68 -17.97
C ALA A 279 -18.38 11.32 -19.36
N SER A 280 -19.30 10.77 -20.16
CA SER A 280 -19.57 11.22 -21.54
C SER A 280 -21.03 11.64 -21.71
N VAL A 281 -21.31 12.47 -22.72
CA VAL A 281 -22.69 12.89 -23.06
C VAL A 281 -23.65 11.72 -23.30
N ALA A 282 -23.14 10.55 -23.70
CA ALA A 282 -23.93 9.35 -23.92
C ALA A 282 -24.30 8.63 -22.61
N ASN A 283 -23.48 8.79 -21.57
CA ASN A 283 -23.62 8.08 -20.30
C ASN A 283 -24.15 8.95 -19.17
N CYS A 284 -24.17 10.28 -19.31
CA CYS A 284 -24.52 11.22 -18.24
C CYS A 284 -25.92 11.81 -18.43
N THR A 285 -26.62 12.10 -17.33
CA THR A 285 -27.85 12.92 -17.36
C THR A 285 -27.58 14.36 -17.80
N SER A 286 -26.44 14.90 -17.38
CA SER A 286 -25.87 16.15 -17.85
C SER A 286 -24.35 16.09 -17.69
N LEU A 287 -23.61 16.63 -18.65
CA LEU A 287 -22.17 16.76 -18.58
C LEU A 287 -21.82 18.23 -18.79
N THR A 288 -21.19 18.84 -17.78
CA THR A 288 -20.66 20.20 -17.92
C THR A 288 -19.28 20.11 -18.52
N ALA A 289 -19.02 20.85 -19.61
CA ALA A 289 -17.71 20.87 -20.25
C ALA A 289 -16.62 21.26 -19.25
N GLY A 290 -15.55 20.46 -19.18
CA GLY A 290 -14.43 20.68 -18.26
C GLY A 290 -14.67 20.20 -16.82
N VAL A 291 -15.85 19.64 -16.49
CA VAL A 291 -16.08 18.96 -15.21
C VAL A 291 -15.79 17.47 -15.39
N PRO A 292 -14.90 16.87 -14.58
CA PRO A 292 -14.44 15.50 -14.80
C PRO A 292 -15.42 14.42 -14.31
N TYR A 293 -16.51 14.82 -13.68
CA TYR A 293 -17.51 13.95 -13.09
C TYR A 293 -18.91 14.23 -13.65
N CYS A 294 -19.77 13.21 -13.61
CA CYS A 294 -21.19 13.39 -13.92
C CYS A 294 -22.07 12.34 -13.23
N THR A 295 -23.35 12.66 -13.04
CA THR A 295 -24.37 11.67 -12.65
C THR A 295 -24.72 10.78 -13.84
N ALA A 296 -24.68 9.46 -13.63
CA ALA A 296 -25.01 8.48 -14.65
C ALA A 296 -26.46 8.64 -15.12
N GLY A 297 -26.67 8.53 -16.44
CA GLY A 297 -27.97 8.46 -17.07
C GLY A 297 -28.72 7.18 -16.69
N VAL A 298 -30.05 7.23 -16.71
CA VAL A 298 -30.90 6.08 -16.33
C VAL A 298 -30.67 4.83 -17.18
N SER A 299 -30.13 4.99 -18.40
CA SER A 299 -29.78 3.90 -19.32
C SER A 299 -28.36 3.37 -19.14
N TYR A 300 -27.57 3.93 -18.22
CA TYR A 300 -26.22 3.47 -17.98
C TYR A 300 -26.23 2.07 -17.35
N ASP A 301 -25.58 1.13 -18.02
CA ASP A 301 -25.38 -0.22 -17.50
C ASP A 301 -24.35 -0.21 -16.38
N PHE A 302 -24.83 -0.07 -15.15
CA PHE A 302 -24.00 -0.04 -13.95
C PHE A 302 -23.23 -1.34 -13.70
N MET A 303 -23.66 -2.47 -14.29
CA MET A 303 -22.94 -3.74 -14.17
C MET A 303 -21.55 -3.69 -14.81
N LYS A 304 -21.29 -2.74 -15.73
CA LYS A 304 -19.94 -2.47 -16.27
C LYS A 304 -18.92 -2.07 -15.20
N LYS A 305 -19.39 -1.62 -14.03
CA LYS A 305 -18.54 -1.23 -12.91
C LYS A 305 -18.25 -2.37 -11.93
N PHE A 306 -18.94 -3.50 -12.08
CA PHE A 306 -18.66 -4.69 -11.31
C PHE A 306 -17.41 -5.35 -11.85
N GLN A 307 -16.48 -5.71 -10.96
CA GLN A 307 -15.27 -6.43 -11.31
C GLN A 307 -15.22 -7.77 -10.57
N ASN A 308 -14.40 -8.69 -11.08
CA ASN A 308 -14.13 -10.00 -10.46
C ASN A 308 -15.38 -10.83 -10.15
N ASN A 309 -16.47 -10.64 -10.91
CA ASN A 309 -17.76 -11.30 -10.65
C ASN A 309 -18.23 -11.11 -9.19
N GLY A 310 -18.02 -9.91 -8.64
CA GLY A 310 -18.46 -9.54 -7.30
C GLY A 310 -19.99 -9.58 -7.18
N SER A 311 -20.50 -9.92 -5.99
CA SER A 311 -21.94 -9.94 -5.71
C SER A 311 -22.55 -8.54 -5.61
N ARG A 312 -21.72 -7.52 -5.45
CA ARG A 312 -22.08 -6.13 -5.26
C ARG A 312 -20.94 -5.21 -5.68
N GLN A 313 -21.26 -3.94 -5.87
CA GLN A 313 -20.33 -2.85 -6.11
C GLN A 313 -20.72 -1.66 -5.23
N GLY A 314 -19.75 -0.82 -4.85
CA GLY A 314 -19.93 0.25 -3.88
C GLY A 314 -18.67 0.47 -3.05
N HIS A 315 -18.79 0.95 -1.82
CA HIS A 315 -17.67 1.25 -0.93
C HIS A 315 -18.01 1.05 0.56
N PRO A 316 -17.01 0.78 1.44
CA PRO A 316 -17.16 0.89 2.89
C PRO A 316 -17.57 2.31 3.29
N TRP A 317 -18.35 2.45 4.36
CA TRP A 317 -18.78 3.77 4.82
C TRP A 317 -17.62 4.69 5.19
N GLY A 318 -17.77 5.98 4.87
CA GLY A 318 -16.78 7.01 5.22
C GLY A 318 -15.57 7.06 4.29
N SER A 319 -15.50 6.18 3.28
CA SER A 319 -14.49 6.25 2.23
C SER A 319 -14.58 7.55 1.44
N LEU A 320 -13.43 8.12 1.13
CA LEU A 320 -13.28 9.13 0.08
C LEU A 320 -12.68 8.50 -1.18
N GLN A 321 -13.15 8.94 -2.33
CA GLN A 321 -12.65 8.49 -3.63
C GLN A 321 -11.76 9.54 -4.28
N LEU A 322 -10.55 9.13 -4.65
CA LEU A 322 -9.73 9.81 -5.64
C LEU A 322 -8.99 8.75 -6.44
N ASN A 323 -9.19 8.77 -7.75
CA ASN A 323 -8.63 7.79 -8.65
C ASN A 323 -7.10 7.84 -8.66
N TYR A 324 -6.47 6.68 -8.52
CA TYR A 324 -5.02 6.53 -8.46
C TYR A 324 -4.26 7.14 -9.65
N THR A 325 -4.88 7.19 -10.84
CA THR A 325 -4.26 7.77 -12.04
C THR A 325 -3.99 9.26 -11.90
N ASN A 326 -4.75 9.96 -11.05
CA ASN A 326 -4.54 11.38 -10.78
C ASN A 326 -3.22 11.68 -10.07
N LEU A 327 -2.55 10.67 -9.51
CA LEU A 327 -1.26 10.80 -8.82
C LEU A 327 -0.05 10.63 -9.76
N LEU A 328 -0.31 10.31 -11.04
CA LEU A 328 0.71 10.04 -12.04
C LEU A 328 0.65 11.05 -13.18
N ASP A 329 1.80 11.29 -13.81
CA ASP A 329 1.95 12.04 -15.05
C ASP A 329 2.22 11.05 -16.20
N SER A 330 1.17 10.75 -16.97
CA SER A 330 1.26 9.83 -18.10
C SER A 330 2.16 10.34 -19.22
N THR A 331 2.39 11.66 -19.31
CA THR A 331 3.28 12.26 -20.32
C THR A 331 4.76 12.05 -19.97
N LYS A 332 5.05 11.77 -18.70
CA LYS A 332 6.39 11.52 -18.17
C LYS A 332 6.61 10.05 -17.83
N GLY A 333 6.11 9.16 -18.68
CA GLY A 333 6.25 7.72 -18.52
C GLY A 333 5.53 7.17 -17.27
N ASN A 334 4.38 7.76 -16.90
CA ASN A 334 3.66 7.47 -15.67
C ASN A 334 4.52 7.69 -14.41
N SER A 335 5.31 8.77 -14.40
CA SER A 335 6.03 9.21 -13.21
C SER A 335 5.07 9.72 -12.14
N TRP A 336 5.47 9.70 -10.87
CA TRP A 336 4.78 10.38 -9.79
C TRP A 336 4.71 11.88 -10.05
N LYS A 337 3.55 12.49 -9.78
CA LYS A 337 3.42 13.94 -9.74
C LYS A 337 4.33 14.56 -8.66
N PRO A 338 4.66 15.85 -8.74
CA PRO A 338 5.41 16.54 -7.69
C PRO A 338 4.78 16.38 -6.31
N LYS A 339 5.62 16.29 -5.27
CA LYS A 339 5.19 16.11 -3.87
C LYS A 339 4.14 17.15 -3.44
N ALA A 340 4.30 18.40 -3.86
CA ALA A 340 3.36 19.48 -3.55
C ALA A 340 1.96 19.25 -4.16
N GLU A 341 1.86 18.76 -5.39
CA GLU A 341 0.57 18.44 -6.02
C GLU A 341 -0.12 17.26 -5.33
N LEU A 342 0.66 16.23 -4.97
CA LEU A 342 0.14 15.10 -4.19
C LEU A 342 -0.38 15.56 -2.83
N ARG A 343 0.35 16.45 -2.15
CA ARG A 343 -0.09 17.03 -0.87
C ARG A 343 -1.38 17.85 -1.03
N ALA A 344 -1.50 18.64 -2.09
CA ALA A 344 -2.71 19.43 -2.37
C ALA A 344 -3.96 18.55 -2.50
N TYR A 345 -3.88 17.40 -3.18
CA TYR A 345 -4.99 16.45 -3.21
C TYR A 345 -5.37 15.97 -1.80
N LEU A 346 -4.39 15.57 -0.97
CA LEU A 346 -4.66 15.09 0.40
C LEU A 346 -5.25 16.20 1.28
N GLU A 347 -4.95 17.46 1.00
CA GLU A 347 -5.58 18.61 1.64
C GLU A 347 -7.02 18.86 1.14
N GLY A 348 -7.51 18.11 0.15
CA GLY A 348 -8.86 18.22 -0.40
C GLY A 348 -8.98 19.21 -1.56
N GLU A 349 -7.86 19.67 -2.11
CA GLU A 349 -7.85 20.53 -3.30
C GLU A 349 -8.12 19.73 -4.57
N THR A 350 -8.45 20.45 -5.65
CA THR A 350 -8.60 19.90 -6.99
C THR A 350 -7.43 20.26 -7.88
N ASP A 351 -7.12 19.40 -8.86
CA ASP A 351 -6.17 19.78 -9.91
C ASP A 351 -6.77 20.75 -10.93
N ALA A 352 -5.95 21.15 -11.91
CA ALA A 352 -6.35 22.05 -12.99
C ALA A 352 -7.49 21.51 -13.88
N LYS A 353 -7.76 20.20 -13.82
CA LYS A 353 -8.85 19.54 -14.55
C LYS A 353 -10.09 19.33 -13.66
N GLY A 354 -10.06 19.76 -12.40
CA GLY A 354 -11.15 19.65 -11.45
C GLY A 354 -11.25 18.30 -10.74
N TYR A 355 -10.26 17.40 -10.87
CA TYR A 355 -10.25 16.14 -10.11
C TYR A 355 -9.86 16.41 -8.67
N GLY A 356 -10.54 15.77 -7.72
CA GLY A 356 -10.26 15.87 -6.28
C GLY A 356 -11.04 14.80 -5.51
N PHE A 357 -10.87 14.75 -4.19
CA PHE A 357 -11.59 13.77 -3.38
C PHE A 357 -13.10 14.04 -3.38
N ILE A 358 -13.89 13.00 -3.62
CA ILE A 358 -15.34 12.99 -3.41
C ILE A 358 -15.71 12.06 -2.25
N ASP A 359 -16.82 12.35 -1.57
CA ASP A 359 -17.40 11.49 -0.54
C ASP A 359 -18.64 10.73 -1.04
N GLY A 360 -19.33 10.01 -0.15
CA GLY A 360 -20.58 9.29 -0.45
C GLY A 360 -21.74 10.17 -0.93
N SER A 361 -21.64 11.50 -0.84
CA SER A 361 -22.60 12.45 -1.45
C SER A 361 -22.25 12.80 -2.91
N TYR A 362 -21.16 12.24 -3.44
CA TYR A 362 -20.61 12.49 -4.78
C TYR A 362 -20.23 13.96 -5.01
N ARG A 363 -19.89 14.67 -3.94
CA ARG A 363 -19.42 16.05 -3.98
C ARG A 363 -17.95 16.10 -3.64
N LEU A 364 -17.24 17.04 -4.27
CA LEU A 364 -15.88 17.38 -3.88
C LEU A 364 -15.88 17.82 -2.41
N VAL A 365 -15.00 17.24 -1.60
CA VAL A 365 -14.94 17.54 -0.16
C VAL A 365 -14.38 18.94 0.10
N GLY A 366 -13.50 19.43 -0.77
CA GLY A 366 -12.88 20.75 -0.68
C GLY A 366 -11.74 20.82 0.36
N LYS A 367 -11.00 21.93 0.29
CA LYS A 367 -9.80 22.15 1.10
C LYS A 367 -10.08 22.04 2.60
N GLY A 368 -9.25 21.28 3.32
CA GLY A 368 -9.35 21.02 4.75
C GLY A 368 -10.31 19.90 5.15
N ASN A 369 -10.99 19.26 4.18
CA ASN A 369 -12.02 18.25 4.46
C ASN A 369 -11.66 16.83 4.00
N ALA A 370 -10.49 16.63 3.40
CA ALA A 370 -9.94 15.31 3.13
C ALA A 370 -9.10 14.83 4.34
N TYR A 371 -7.79 14.61 4.17
CA TYR A 371 -6.91 14.09 5.22
C TYR A 371 -6.76 15.07 6.38
N GLN A 372 -6.85 14.59 7.62
CA GLN A 372 -6.55 15.38 8.81
C GLN A 372 -5.18 15.01 9.38
N PRO A 373 -4.40 16.00 9.87
CA PRO A 373 -3.10 15.73 10.47
C PRO A 373 -3.18 14.70 11.60
N GLY A 374 -2.42 13.61 11.46
CA GLY A 374 -2.37 12.52 12.43
C GLY A 374 -3.26 11.33 12.09
N ASP A 375 -4.14 11.45 11.10
CA ASP A 375 -4.94 10.31 10.64
C ASP A 375 -4.04 9.18 10.13
N THR A 376 -4.49 7.95 10.34
CA THR A 376 -3.95 6.80 9.61
C THR A 376 -4.75 6.58 8.33
N ILE A 377 -4.04 6.56 7.21
CA ILE A 377 -4.61 6.31 5.88
C ILE A 377 -4.81 4.81 5.69
N TYR A 378 -6.04 4.40 5.36
CA TYR A 378 -6.41 3.05 4.97
C TYR A 378 -6.75 3.06 3.49
N THR A 379 -5.80 2.67 2.66
CA THR A 379 -5.99 2.67 1.21
C THR A 379 -6.37 1.30 0.68
N TYR A 380 -7.33 1.27 -0.24
CA TYR A 380 -7.76 0.08 -0.94
C TYR A 380 -8.18 0.39 -2.37
N CYS A 381 -8.38 -0.67 -3.16
CA CYS A 381 -9.01 -0.54 -4.47
C CYS A 381 -9.83 -1.78 -4.78
N GLU A 382 -9.74 -2.34 -5.98
CA GLU A 382 -10.39 -3.61 -6.30
C GLU A 382 -9.62 -4.81 -5.73
N THR A 383 -8.31 -4.89 -6.01
CA THR A 383 -7.41 -5.97 -5.57
C THR A 383 -6.08 -5.44 -5.02
N THR A 384 -6.13 -4.26 -4.41
CA THR A 384 -4.99 -3.51 -3.82
C THR A 384 -3.90 -3.03 -4.78
N PHE A 385 -3.83 -3.50 -6.03
CA PHE A 385 -2.83 -3.03 -7.00
C PHE A 385 -2.90 -1.51 -7.26
N ARG A 386 -4.08 -0.94 -7.49
CA ARG A 386 -4.22 0.52 -7.66
C ARG A 386 -3.91 1.27 -6.38
N ALA A 387 -4.24 0.66 -5.25
CA ALA A 387 -3.91 1.19 -3.93
C ALA A 387 -2.40 1.18 -3.64
N MET A 388 -1.59 0.39 -4.35
CA MET A 388 -0.13 0.52 -4.32
C MET A 388 0.31 1.92 -4.72
N ILE A 389 -0.44 2.57 -5.63
CA ILE A 389 -0.10 3.91 -6.10
C ILE A 389 -0.43 4.97 -5.03
N THR A 390 -1.66 4.96 -4.53
CA THR A 390 -2.10 5.87 -3.45
C THR A 390 -1.30 5.66 -2.16
N GLY A 391 -0.98 4.41 -1.82
CA GLY A 391 -0.22 4.10 -0.61
C GLY A 391 1.27 4.43 -0.72
N VAL A 392 1.91 4.32 -1.88
CA VAL A 392 3.26 4.86 -2.06
C VAL A 392 3.25 6.38 -1.99
N ALA A 393 2.26 7.05 -2.60
CA ALA A 393 2.13 8.49 -2.51
C ALA A 393 1.98 8.95 -1.04
N SER A 394 1.10 8.31 -0.26
CA SER A 394 0.92 8.69 1.14
C SER A 394 2.10 8.27 2.02
N ALA A 395 2.57 7.03 1.92
CA ALA A 395 3.53 6.46 2.86
C ALA A 395 5.00 6.80 2.54
N ALA A 396 5.36 6.90 1.25
CA ALA A 396 6.75 7.00 0.80
C ALA A 396 7.11 8.36 0.19
N ILE A 397 6.11 9.14 -0.24
CA ILE A 397 6.30 10.49 -0.75
C ILE A 397 5.93 11.52 0.31
N LEU A 398 4.73 11.41 0.88
CA LEU A 398 4.21 12.37 1.86
C LEU A 398 4.57 12.05 3.32
N GLY A 399 5.09 10.85 3.60
CA GLY A 399 5.50 10.44 4.95
C GLY A 399 4.34 10.22 5.93
N LEU A 400 3.13 9.94 5.43
CA LEU A 400 1.92 9.82 6.24
C LEU A 400 1.70 8.38 6.74
N PRO A 401 1.17 8.19 7.96
CA PRO A 401 0.84 6.86 8.48
C PRO A 401 -0.15 6.17 7.55
N THR A 402 0.24 5.02 6.98
CA THR A 402 -0.53 4.36 5.92
C THR A 402 -0.59 2.86 6.15
N ARG A 403 -1.76 2.27 5.88
CA ARG A 403 -2.02 0.84 5.86
C ARG A 403 -2.75 0.47 4.57
N PHE A 404 -2.41 -0.69 4.00
CA PHE A 404 -3.03 -1.23 2.80
C PHE A 404 -4.05 -2.28 3.20
N TYR A 405 -5.32 -2.06 2.85
CA TYR A 405 -6.31 -3.12 2.98
C TYR A 405 -6.17 -4.10 1.81
N ASP A 406 -5.30 -5.09 2.01
CA ASP A 406 -4.77 -5.93 0.93
C ASP A 406 -5.81 -6.88 0.31
N GLY A 407 -6.87 -7.24 1.05
CA GLY A 407 -7.99 -8.00 0.53
C GLY A 407 -8.91 -7.17 -0.38
N ALA A 408 -8.91 -5.85 -0.16
CA ALA A 408 -9.60 -4.86 -0.98
C ALA A 408 -11.06 -5.23 -1.28
N MET A 409 -11.60 -4.72 -2.39
CA MET A 409 -13.02 -4.87 -2.69
C MET A 409 -13.39 -6.26 -3.20
N VAL A 410 -12.42 -7.08 -3.66
CA VAL A 410 -12.69 -8.49 -3.90
C VAL A 410 -13.09 -9.21 -2.61
N GLU A 411 -12.35 -9.03 -1.52
CA GLU A 411 -12.75 -9.58 -0.22
C GLU A 411 -14.03 -8.91 0.30
N TRP A 412 -14.08 -7.58 0.27
CA TRP A 412 -15.19 -6.80 0.80
C TRP A 412 -16.52 -7.15 0.13
N ASN A 413 -16.57 -7.21 -1.21
CA ASN A 413 -17.78 -7.54 -1.95
C ASN A 413 -18.19 -9.00 -1.73
N SER A 414 -17.22 -9.90 -1.58
CA SER A 414 -17.47 -11.34 -1.37
C SER A 414 -18.11 -11.66 -0.02
N LEU A 415 -17.92 -10.81 0.99
CA LEU A 415 -18.45 -11.02 2.34
C LEU A 415 -19.84 -10.40 2.52
N SER A 416 -20.82 -10.87 1.75
CA SER A 416 -22.21 -10.37 1.76
C SER A 416 -23.24 -11.49 1.80
N ASN A 417 -24.45 -11.22 2.30
CA ASN A 417 -25.56 -12.16 2.23
C ASN A 417 -26.30 -12.06 0.88
N ILE A 418 -25.59 -12.35 -0.22
CA ILE A 418 -26.11 -12.33 -1.59
C ILE A 418 -25.87 -13.70 -2.23
N LYS A 419 -26.78 -14.13 -3.12
CA LYS A 419 -26.67 -15.41 -3.81
C LYS A 419 -25.62 -15.38 -4.93
N ASP A 420 -24.86 -16.45 -5.04
CA ASP A 420 -23.99 -16.73 -6.17
C ASP A 420 -24.76 -17.39 -7.33
N ARG A 421 -24.07 -17.65 -8.45
CA ARG A 421 -24.62 -18.33 -9.63
C ARG A 421 -25.14 -19.75 -9.37
N ASN A 422 -24.76 -20.37 -8.25
CA ASN A 422 -25.23 -21.69 -7.84
C ASN A 422 -26.47 -21.61 -6.94
N GLY A 423 -26.95 -20.40 -6.64
CA GLY A 423 -28.09 -20.16 -5.75
C GLY A 423 -27.76 -20.18 -4.27
N ASN A 424 -26.47 -20.30 -3.90
CA ASN A 424 -26.02 -20.33 -2.51
C ASN A 424 -25.73 -18.91 -2.02
N PHE A 425 -26.11 -18.59 -0.78
CA PHE A 425 -25.68 -17.35 -0.15
C PHE A 425 -24.18 -17.39 0.15
N LEU A 426 -23.46 -16.32 -0.21
CA LEU A 426 -22.01 -16.21 0.04
C LEU A 426 -21.70 -16.22 1.54
N LEU A 427 -22.50 -15.55 2.37
CA LEU A 427 -22.44 -15.66 3.83
C LEU A 427 -23.83 -15.91 4.42
N PRO A 428 -23.93 -16.61 5.56
CA PRO A 428 -25.14 -16.64 6.37
C PRO A 428 -25.60 -15.23 6.78
N ALA A 429 -26.91 -15.06 6.92
CA ALA A 429 -27.52 -13.77 7.27
C ALA A 429 -27.06 -13.23 8.64
N ASP A 430 -26.70 -14.09 9.57
CA ASP A 430 -26.24 -13.77 10.93
C ASP A 430 -24.70 -13.77 11.05
N SER A 431 -23.96 -13.92 9.95
CA SER A 431 -22.50 -13.83 10.00
C SER A 431 -22.07 -12.42 10.46
N PRO A 432 -21.16 -12.32 11.46
CA PRO A 432 -20.66 -11.03 11.93
C PRO A 432 -19.74 -10.34 10.90
N TRP A 433 -19.36 -11.05 9.85
CA TRP A 433 -18.43 -10.59 8.82
C TRP A 433 -19.13 -9.96 7.61
N ARG A 434 -20.46 -9.81 7.66
CA ARG A 434 -21.24 -9.17 6.59
C ARG A 434 -20.86 -7.70 6.40
N THR A 435 -20.41 -7.38 5.20
CA THR A 435 -20.04 -6.02 4.79
C THR A 435 -21.22 -5.27 4.15
N ASP A 436 -22.28 -5.96 3.74
CA ASP A 436 -23.49 -5.35 3.17
C ASP A 436 -24.31 -4.55 4.18
N VAL A 437 -24.00 -4.64 5.47
CA VAL A 437 -24.60 -3.81 6.53
C VAL A 437 -23.68 -2.69 7.03
N ARG A 438 -22.57 -2.44 6.31
CA ARG A 438 -21.49 -1.50 6.64
C ARG A 438 -20.95 -0.77 5.40
N SER A 439 -21.79 -0.56 4.40
CA SER A 439 -21.36 -0.04 3.09
C SER A 439 -22.52 0.62 2.37
N PHE A 440 -22.22 1.60 1.54
CA PHE A 440 -23.05 1.85 0.38
C PHE A 440 -22.79 0.76 -0.67
N TYR A 441 -23.84 0.20 -1.26
CA TYR A 441 -23.68 -0.74 -2.37
C TYR A 441 -24.93 -0.86 -3.25
N ARG A 442 -24.71 -1.33 -4.48
CA ARG A 442 -25.73 -1.95 -5.32
C ARG A 442 -25.38 -3.42 -5.51
N ALA A 443 -26.36 -4.31 -5.37
CA ALA A 443 -26.17 -5.73 -5.64
C ALA A 443 -26.08 -5.97 -7.15
N ALA A 444 -25.45 -7.08 -7.54
CA ALA A 444 -25.53 -7.58 -8.90
C ALA A 444 -27.00 -7.80 -9.26
N ASN A 445 -27.41 -7.37 -10.46
CA ASN A 445 -28.79 -7.51 -10.92
C ASN A 445 -29.16 -8.95 -11.30
N ASP A 446 -28.17 -9.83 -11.45
CA ASP A 446 -28.35 -11.25 -11.75
C ASP A 446 -27.33 -12.09 -10.97
N SER A 447 -27.82 -13.06 -10.20
CA SER A 447 -26.97 -14.01 -9.47
C SER A 447 -26.10 -14.86 -10.40
N ALA A 448 -26.51 -15.09 -11.65
CA ALA A 448 -25.72 -15.85 -12.63
C ALA A 448 -24.36 -15.19 -12.93
N LEU A 449 -24.23 -13.88 -12.70
CA LEU A 449 -22.99 -13.11 -12.87
C LEU A 449 -22.06 -13.15 -11.65
N VAL A 450 -22.55 -13.67 -10.52
CA VAL A 450 -21.84 -13.68 -9.24
C VAL A 450 -21.05 -14.97 -9.08
N ALA A 451 -19.74 -14.83 -8.91
CA ALA A 451 -18.86 -15.98 -8.69
C ALA A 451 -19.02 -16.56 -7.27
N PRO A 452 -19.06 -17.90 -7.12
CA PRO A 452 -18.94 -18.56 -5.83
C PRO A 452 -17.62 -18.18 -5.13
N ARG A 453 -17.60 -18.24 -3.80
CA ARG A 453 -16.43 -17.89 -2.98
C ARG A 453 -16.07 -19.01 -2.02
N THR A 454 -14.78 -19.19 -1.77
CA THR A 454 -14.28 -20.14 -0.77
C THR A 454 -14.34 -19.50 0.61
N ILE A 455 -15.46 -19.69 1.31
CA ILE A 455 -15.59 -19.31 2.73
C ILE A 455 -14.93 -20.37 3.59
N THR A 456 -13.83 -20.01 4.24
CA THR A 456 -13.12 -20.88 5.18
C THR A 456 -13.93 -21.10 6.46
N ASN A 457 -14.48 -20.02 7.04
CA ASN A 457 -15.33 -20.09 8.23
C ASN A 457 -16.14 -18.79 8.40
N ALA A 458 -17.45 -18.87 8.12
CA ALA A 458 -18.38 -17.73 8.21
C ALA A 458 -18.55 -17.16 9.64
N TYR A 459 -18.07 -17.85 10.67
CA TYR A 459 -18.08 -17.44 12.07
C TYR A 459 -16.68 -17.53 12.70
N ALA A 460 -15.63 -17.33 11.88
CA ALA A 460 -14.27 -17.26 12.40
C ALA A 460 -14.20 -16.22 13.52
N ARG A 461 -13.38 -16.46 14.55
CA ARG A 461 -13.22 -15.52 15.67
C ARG A 461 -12.43 -14.27 15.27
N SER A 462 -11.68 -14.33 14.17
CA SER A 462 -10.89 -13.23 13.63
C SER A 462 -10.72 -13.37 12.12
N ALA A 463 -10.36 -12.25 11.47
CA ALA A 463 -10.08 -12.15 10.04
C ALA A 463 -8.65 -11.63 9.78
N ASP A 464 -7.71 -12.00 10.64
CA ASP A 464 -6.31 -11.55 10.68
C ASP A 464 -5.30 -12.70 10.52
N ALA A 465 -5.74 -13.89 10.07
CA ALA A 465 -4.92 -15.09 10.06
C ALA A 465 -3.62 -14.94 9.25
N ILE A 466 -3.66 -14.15 8.17
CA ILE A 466 -2.49 -13.83 7.33
C ILE A 466 -1.40 -13.12 8.14
N VAL A 467 -1.75 -12.00 8.78
CA VAL A 467 -0.82 -11.19 9.58
C VAL A 467 -0.29 -12.00 10.77
N ARG A 468 -1.14 -12.80 11.43
CA ARG A 468 -0.69 -13.68 12.53
C ARG A 468 0.30 -14.74 12.05
N ALA A 469 0.04 -15.37 10.91
CA ALA A 469 0.94 -16.37 10.33
C ALA A 469 2.28 -15.74 9.92
N ASP A 470 2.26 -14.54 9.35
CA ASP A 470 3.48 -13.84 8.91
C ASP A 470 4.33 -13.35 10.09
N THR A 471 3.67 -12.81 11.13
CA THR A 471 4.33 -12.42 12.39
C THR A 471 4.99 -13.63 13.04
N ALA A 472 4.26 -14.74 13.17
CA ALA A 472 4.76 -15.99 13.73
C ALA A 472 5.94 -16.56 12.92
N TYR A 473 5.85 -16.54 11.59
CA TYR A 473 6.96 -16.95 10.72
C TYR A 473 8.23 -16.14 11.01
N LYS A 474 8.07 -14.83 11.24
CA LYS A 474 9.17 -13.90 11.48
C LYS A 474 9.80 -14.06 12.86
N THR A 475 9.00 -14.26 13.91
CA THR A 475 9.49 -14.48 15.27
C THR A 475 10.04 -15.89 15.48
N GLY A 476 9.72 -16.82 14.59
CA GLY A 476 10.02 -18.25 14.77
C GLY A 476 9.07 -18.92 15.76
N GLU A 477 8.06 -18.20 16.25
CA GLU A 477 7.00 -18.74 17.08
C GLU A 477 6.07 -19.60 16.23
N SER A 478 5.63 -20.74 16.76
CA SER A 478 4.51 -21.46 16.14
C SER A 478 3.23 -20.67 16.39
N PRO A 479 2.36 -20.45 15.38
CA PRO A 479 1.05 -19.87 15.62
C PRO A 479 0.32 -20.74 16.66
N ALA A 480 0.07 -20.20 17.86
CA ALA A 480 -0.57 -20.98 18.90
C ALA A 480 -1.94 -21.48 18.41
N ALA A 481 -2.10 -22.80 18.32
CA ALA A 481 -3.41 -23.43 18.21
C ALA A 481 -4.24 -22.94 19.41
N GLY A 482 -5.38 -22.32 19.13
CA GLY A 482 -6.01 -21.35 20.04
C GLY A 482 -6.13 -21.76 21.51
N ARG A 483 -5.72 -20.84 22.40
CA ARG A 483 -6.16 -20.70 23.80
C ARG A 483 -6.07 -19.22 24.24
N PRO A 484 -6.88 -18.79 25.23
CA PRO A 484 -7.46 -17.45 25.30
C PRO A 484 -6.52 -16.43 25.96
N GLY A 485 -6.20 -15.35 25.26
CA GLY A 485 -5.48 -14.21 25.81
C GLY A 485 -5.98 -12.94 25.14
N GLY A 486 -6.69 -12.10 25.90
CA GLY A 486 -7.29 -10.86 25.39
C GLY A 486 -6.23 -9.86 24.95
N SER A 487 -6.18 -9.57 23.65
CA SER A 487 -5.54 -8.38 23.13
C SER A 487 -6.52 -7.21 23.26
N GLY A 488 -6.48 -6.57 24.43
CA GLY A 488 -7.03 -5.23 24.59
C GLY A 488 -6.41 -4.30 23.56
N ALA A 489 -7.24 -3.46 22.93
CA ALA A 489 -6.76 -2.33 22.15
C ALA A 489 -5.76 -1.51 22.99
N PRO A 490 -4.74 -0.87 22.38
CA PRO A 490 -3.95 0.10 23.11
C PRO A 490 -4.88 1.14 23.72
N ALA A 491 -4.74 1.38 25.01
CA ALA A 491 -5.49 2.41 25.71
C ALA A 491 -5.23 3.76 25.03
N ASN A 492 -6.31 4.47 24.72
CA ASN A 492 -6.28 5.86 24.31
C ASN A 492 -5.47 6.68 25.35
N PRO A 493 -4.38 7.36 24.97
CA PRO A 493 -3.59 8.16 25.89
C PRO A 493 -4.25 9.49 26.31
N CYS A 494 -5.50 9.74 25.91
CA CYS A 494 -6.30 10.87 26.41
C CYS A 494 -7.68 10.36 26.85
N GLY A 495 -7.87 10.22 28.16
CA GLY A 495 -9.10 9.71 28.77
C GLY A 495 -10.34 10.52 28.43
N GLY A 496 -11.46 9.81 28.32
CA GLY A 496 -12.81 10.32 28.05
C GLY A 496 -13.70 9.20 27.52
#